data_AF-A0A537YAB0-F1
#
_entry.id   AF-A0A537YAB0-F1
#
_cell.length_a   1.000
_cell.length_b   1.000
_cell.length_c   1.000
_cell.angle_alpha   90.00
_cell.angle_beta   90.00
_cell.angle_gamma   90.00
#
_symmetry.space_group_name_H-M   'P 1'
#
loop_
_entity.id
_entity.type
_entity.pdbx_description
1 polymer ?
#
loop_
_entity_poly.entity_id
_entity_poly.type
_entity_poly.pdbx_seq_one_letter_code
_entity_poly.pdbx_strand_id
1 'polypeptide(L)'
;MQKLYLVGLTSDLSGLVLSRQKGVKSGGFVVDLDDQLRARLSELYRRHAEAGSSNAAPPEIEEVVPEPELPAEDAAGEVPPRRSAVRSVLTPKEIQAELRSGKTVQEVAGLAGTDTSWIERFLSPILAERKGIVDAVMTGVISRPRQGRSSCNVGQAIVA
;
A
#
# COMPACT_ATOMS: atom_id res chain seq x y z
N MET A 1 -30.10 5.29 -9.09
CA MET A 1 -28.89 4.89 -8.31
C MET A 1 -27.77 4.56 -9.26
N GLN A 2 -26.59 5.15 -9.04
CA GLN A 2 -25.41 4.86 -9.83
C GLN A 2 -24.66 3.66 -9.24
N LYS A 3 -24.29 2.67 -10.06
CA LYS A 3 -23.55 1.49 -9.61
C LYS A 3 -22.05 1.80 -9.49
N LEU A 4 -21.43 1.31 -8.42
CA LEU A 4 -19.99 1.35 -8.20
C LEU A 4 -19.45 -0.08 -8.17
N TYR A 5 -18.21 -0.25 -8.63
CA TYR A 5 -17.52 -1.53 -8.74
C TYR A 5 -16.31 -1.53 -7.82
N LEU A 6 -16.15 -2.60 -7.04
CA LEU A 6 -14.96 -2.80 -6.21
C LEU A 6 -13.74 -3.08 -7.09
N VAL A 7 -12.68 -2.33 -6.84
CA VAL A 7 -11.41 -2.39 -7.58
C VAL A 7 -10.28 -2.93 -6.72
N GLY A 8 -10.33 -2.68 -5.40
CA GLY A 8 -9.32 -3.18 -4.48
C GLY A 8 -9.48 -2.67 -3.06
N LEU A 9 -8.45 -2.86 -2.25
CA LEU A 9 -8.34 -2.33 -0.90
C LEU A 9 -7.34 -1.16 -0.86
N THR A 10 -7.47 -0.30 0.14
CA THR A 10 -6.42 0.66 0.48
C THR A 10 -5.17 -0.08 0.95
N SER A 11 -4.02 0.59 0.89
CA SER A 11 -2.72 -0.01 1.24
C SER A 11 -2.60 -0.47 2.69
N ASP A 12 -3.37 0.16 3.58
CA ASP A 12 -3.47 -0.16 5.01
C ASP A 12 -4.62 -1.13 5.33
N LEU A 13 -5.30 -1.65 4.30
CA LEU A 13 -6.44 -2.56 4.40
C LEU A 13 -7.63 -1.99 5.20
N SER A 14 -7.65 -0.68 5.42
CA SER A 14 -8.69 0.02 6.19
C SER A 14 -9.85 0.51 5.33
N GLY A 15 -9.75 0.44 4.00
CA GLY A 15 -10.76 0.96 3.07
C GLY A 15 -10.95 0.11 1.81
N LEU A 16 -12.15 0.20 1.21
CA LEU A 16 -12.49 -0.33 -0.11
C LEU A 16 -12.30 0.76 -1.16
N VAL A 17 -11.65 0.42 -2.26
CA VAL A 17 -11.46 1.32 -3.41
C VAL A 17 -12.45 0.95 -4.51
N LEU A 18 -13.29 1.91 -4.90
CA LEU A 18 -14.41 1.75 -5.83
C LEU A 18 -14.27 2.62 -7.10
N SER A 19 -14.87 2.17 -8.20
CA SER A 19 -14.97 2.93 -9.45
C SER A 19 -16.38 2.92 -10.04
N ARG A 20 -16.66 3.88 -10.91
CA ARG A 20 -17.92 3.96 -11.68
C ARG A 20 -17.94 2.99 -12.87
N GLN A 21 -16.78 2.49 -13.28
CA GLN A 21 -16.62 1.63 -14.44
C GLN A 21 -16.19 0.23 -13.98
N LYS A 22 -16.75 -0.81 -14.59
CA LYS A 22 -16.40 -2.19 -14.31
C LYS A 22 -15.04 -2.52 -14.97
N GLY A 23 -14.17 -3.25 -14.27
CA GLY A 23 -12.92 -3.77 -14.84
C GLY A 23 -11.74 -2.78 -14.89
N VAL A 24 -11.90 -1.57 -14.36
CA VAL A 24 -10.79 -0.61 -14.22
C VAL A 24 -9.95 -0.96 -12.99
N LYS A 25 -8.63 -0.82 -13.10
CA LYS A 25 -7.66 -1.15 -12.04
C LYS A 25 -7.39 0.02 -11.08
N SER A 26 -8.12 1.13 -11.22
CA SER A 26 -8.04 2.30 -10.34
C SER A 26 -9.43 2.81 -10.00
N GLY A 27 -9.71 3.00 -8.71
CA GLY A 27 -10.94 3.61 -8.21
C GLY A 27 -10.76 5.09 -7.87
N GLY A 28 -11.83 5.87 -8.01
CA GLY A 28 -11.88 7.29 -7.64
C GLY A 28 -12.69 7.55 -6.38
N PHE A 29 -13.22 6.49 -5.75
CA PHE A 29 -14.04 6.55 -4.55
C PHE A 29 -13.43 5.61 -3.52
N VAL A 30 -13.36 6.05 -2.27
CA VAL A 30 -12.90 5.24 -1.14
C VAL A 30 -14.03 5.15 -0.13
N VAL A 31 -14.22 3.96 0.43
CA VAL A 31 -15.16 3.72 1.53
C VAL A 31 -14.35 3.11 2.67
N ASP A 32 -14.35 3.77 3.82
CA ASP A 32 -13.66 3.27 4.99
C ASP A 32 -14.35 2.01 5.52
N LEU A 33 -13.56 1.00 5.88
CA LEU A 33 -14.00 -0.11 6.71
C LEU A 33 -14.09 0.41 8.15
N ASP A 34 -15.17 1.11 8.45
CA ASP A 34 -15.54 1.47 9.81
C ASP A 34 -16.42 0.38 10.47
N ASP A 35 -16.74 0.56 11.75
CA ASP A 35 -17.56 -0.41 12.49
C ASP A 35 -18.98 -0.51 11.95
N GLN A 36 -19.49 0.59 11.36
CA GLN A 36 -20.82 0.62 10.77
C GLN A 36 -20.88 -0.24 9.51
N LEU A 37 -19.91 -0.11 8.60
CA LEU A 37 -19.81 -0.92 7.38
C LEU A 37 -19.62 -2.39 7.73
N ARG A 38 -18.73 -2.70 8.67
CA ARG A 38 -18.51 -4.06 9.18
C ARG A 38 -19.81 -4.67 9.69
N ALA A 39 -20.53 -3.98 10.58
CA ALA A 39 -21.79 -4.47 11.15
C ALA A 39 -22.85 -4.71 10.07
N ARG A 40 -22.94 -3.84 9.06
CA ARG A 40 -23.89 -3.99 7.95
C ARG A 40 -23.54 -5.17 7.03
N LEU A 41 -22.26 -5.38 6.73
CA LEU A 41 -21.81 -6.55 5.96
C LEU A 41 -22.12 -7.85 6.71
N SER A 42 -21.79 -7.93 8.00
CA SER A 42 -22.09 -9.12 8.83
C SER A 42 -23.57 -9.43 8.87
N GLU A 43 -24.42 -8.40 9.02
CA GLU A 43 -25.87 -8.56 8.99
C GLU A 43 -26.37 -9.09 7.63
N LEU A 44 -25.83 -8.57 6.53
CA LEU A 44 -26.16 -9.04 5.18
C LEU A 44 -25.75 -10.50 4.98
N TYR A 45 -24.54 -10.88 5.40
CA TYR A 45 -24.08 -12.28 5.31
C TYR A 45 -24.94 -13.21 6.15
N ARG A 46 -25.32 -12.81 7.36
CA ARG A 46 -26.24 -13.59 8.22
C ARG A 46 -27.58 -13.81 7.55
N ARG A 47 -28.18 -12.75 6.99
CA ARG A 47 -29.44 -12.86 6.25
C ARG A 47 -29.32 -13.72 5.00
N HIS A 48 -28.19 -13.68 4.29
CA HIS A 48 -27.96 -14.54 3.15
C HIS A 48 -27.74 -16.00 3.54
N ALA A 49 -27.09 -16.28 4.68
CA ALA A 49 -26.95 -17.62 5.22
C ALA A 49 -28.30 -18.21 5.65
N GLU A 50 -29.16 -17.39 6.27
CA GLU A 50 -30.51 -17.78 6.68
C GLU A 50 -31.48 -17.90 5.49
N ALA A 51 -31.29 -17.10 4.43
CA ALA A 51 -32.08 -17.14 3.20
C ALA A 51 -31.59 -18.20 2.17
N GLY A 52 -30.44 -18.84 2.41
CA GLY A 52 -29.69 -19.63 1.44
C GLY A 52 -29.41 -21.07 1.89
N SER A 53 -30.45 -21.85 2.21
CA SER A 53 -30.38 -23.33 2.21
C SER A 53 -30.32 -23.93 0.79
N SER A 54 -29.57 -23.31 -0.12
CA SER A 54 -29.21 -23.94 -1.39
C SER A 54 -27.86 -23.39 -1.87
N ASN A 55 -26.82 -24.10 -1.48
CA ASN A 55 -25.51 -24.21 -2.13
C ASN A 55 -24.76 -22.91 -2.47
N ALA A 56 -23.89 -22.47 -1.56
CA ALA A 56 -22.64 -21.82 -1.91
C ALA A 56 -21.61 -22.08 -0.81
N ALA A 57 -20.76 -23.08 -1.02
CA ALA A 57 -19.53 -23.23 -0.26
C ALA A 57 -18.61 -21.99 -0.46
N PRO A 58 -17.73 -21.67 0.49
CA PRO A 58 -16.78 -20.55 0.35
C PRO A 58 -15.93 -20.71 -0.92
N PRO A 59 -15.50 -19.63 -1.59
CA PRO A 59 -14.65 -19.75 -2.76
C PRO A 59 -13.28 -20.30 -2.33
N GLU A 60 -12.93 -21.48 -2.83
CA GLU A 60 -11.59 -22.06 -2.76
C GLU A 60 -10.62 -21.16 -3.54
N ILE A 61 -9.49 -20.81 -2.91
CA ILE A 61 -8.43 -20.02 -3.53
C ILE A 61 -7.58 -20.99 -4.35
N GLU A 62 -7.65 -20.92 -5.68
CA GLU A 62 -6.82 -21.73 -6.58
C GLU A 62 -5.33 -21.37 -6.41
N GLU A 63 -4.56 -22.37 -5.97
CA GLU A 63 -3.10 -22.34 -5.83
C GLU A 63 -2.47 -22.50 -7.22
N VAL A 64 -2.03 -21.41 -7.83
CA VAL A 64 -1.38 -21.42 -9.15
C VAL A 64 0.07 -21.89 -8.99
N VAL A 65 0.32 -23.15 -9.33
CA VAL A 65 1.66 -23.74 -9.48
C VAL A 65 2.27 -23.22 -10.81
N PRO A 66 3.49 -22.66 -10.84
CA PRO A 66 4.08 -22.19 -12.09
C PRO A 66 4.78 -23.36 -12.82
N GLU A 67 4.28 -23.74 -13.99
CA GLU A 67 5.05 -24.55 -14.95
C GLU A 67 6.01 -23.65 -15.77
N PRO A 68 7.26 -24.08 -16.01
CA PRO A 68 8.22 -23.33 -16.80
C PRO A 68 8.11 -23.68 -18.28
N GLU A 69 8.16 -22.69 -19.17
CA GLU A 69 8.86 -22.80 -20.46
C GLU A 69 8.95 -21.46 -21.20
N LEU A 70 10.16 -21.13 -21.64
CA LEU A 70 10.52 -20.20 -22.71
C LEU A 70 11.00 -21.07 -23.90
N PRO A 71 11.02 -20.62 -25.18
CA PRO A 71 11.31 -19.24 -25.61
C PRO A 71 10.48 -18.69 -26.80
N ALA A 72 10.70 -17.39 -27.06
CA ALA A 72 10.53 -16.52 -28.25
C ALA A 72 9.64 -17.01 -29.43
N GLU A 73 8.86 -16.19 -30.15
CA GLU A 73 9.37 -15.17 -31.10
C GLU A 73 8.32 -14.06 -31.41
N ASP A 74 8.85 -12.96 -31.93
CA ASP A 74 8.25 -11.70 -32.41
C ASP A 74 6.75 -11.61 -32.74
N ALA A 75 6.08 -10.63 -32.11
CA ALA A 75 5.16 -9.70 -32.79
C ALA A 75 4.90 -8.46 -31.93
N ALA A 76 5.28 -7.30 -32.46
CA ALA A 76 4.92 -5.99 -31.94
C ALA A 76 3.40 -5.84 -31.77
N GLY A 77 2.97 -5.36 -30.59
CA GLY A 77 1.56 -5.19 -30.28
C GLY A 77 1.33 -4.34 -29.03
N GLU A 78 1.50 -3.04 -29.19
CA GLU A 78 0.84 -1.95 -28.46
C GLU A 78 0.93 -1.92 -26.93
N VAL A 79 1.82 -1.05 -26.44
CA VAL A 79 1.84 -0.56 -25.05
C VAL A 79 0.46 0.07 -24.74
N PRO A 80 -0.35 -0.47 -23.81
CA PRO A 80 -1.67 0.09 -23.51
C PRO A 80 -1.55 1.51 -22.93
N PRO A 81 -2.54 2.38 -23.17
CA PRO A 81 -2.40 3.82 -22.99
C PRO A 81 -2.05 4.16 -21.55
N ARG A 82 -0.95 4.91 -21.41
CA ARG A 82 -0.47 5.45 -20.15
C ARG A 82 -1.63 6.20 -19.49
N ARG A 83 -1.93 5.80 -18.25
CA ARG A 83 -2.82 6.44 -17.28
C ARG A 83 -2.74 7.96 -17.44
N SER A 84 -3.85 8.67 -17.26
CA SER A 84 -3.83 10.12 -17.05
C SER A 84 -3.05 10.42 -15.77
N ALA A 85 -1.73 10.42 -15.91
CA ALA A 85 -0.79 10.77 -14.88
C ALA A 85 -1.04 12.24 -14.56
N VAL A 86 -1.20 12.55 -13.27
CA VAL A 86 -0.68 13.83 -12.80
C VAL A 86 0.73 13.92 -13.38
N ARG A 87 1.00 14.92 -14.23
CA ARG A 87 2.29 15.05 -14.91
C ARG A 87 3.34 15.48 -13.90
N SER A 88 3.75 14.54 -13.06
CA SER A 88 4.87 14.69 -12.15
C SER A 88 6.16 14.59 -12.96
N VAL A 89 7.08 15.51 -12.71
CA VAL A 89 8.44 15.46 -13.25
C VAL A 89 9.20 14.28 -12.64
N LEU A 90 8.90 13.95 -11.38
CA LEU A 90 9.52 12.84 -10.66
C LEU A 90 8.69 11.56 -10.76
N THR A 91 9.39 10.42 -10.88
CA THR A 91 8.79 9.10 -10.75
C THR A 91 8.46 8.77 -9.29
N PRO A 92 7.55 7.81 -9.02
CA PRO A 92 7.28 7.32 -7.67
C PRO A 92 8.53 6.94 -6.86
N LYS A 93 9.52 6.31 -7.51
CA LYS A 93 10.78 5.89 -6.88
C LYS A 93 11.63 7.09 -6.48
N GLU A 94 11.72 8.11 -7.32
CA GLU A 94 12.45 9.35 -7.03
C GLU A 94 11.77 10.15 -5.92
N ILE A 95 10.43 10.27 -5.94
CA ILE A 95 9.67 10.91 -4.85
C ILE A 95 9.99 10.24 -3.51
N GLN A 96 9.94 8.90 -3.47
CA GLN A 96 10.27 8.16 -2.25
C GLN A 96 11.74 8.33 -1.84
N ALA A 97 12.69 8.36 -2.78
CA ALA A 97 14.09 8.58 -2.49
C ALA A 97 14.33 9.98 -1.88
N GLU A 98 13.67 11.00 -2.42
CA GLU A 98 13.78 12.38 -1.94
C GLU A 98 13.14 12.57 -0.55
N LEU A 99 11.98 11.96 -0.31
CA LEU A 99 11.39 11.97 1.02
C LEU A 99 12.27 11.23 2.05
N ARG A 100 12.90 10.10 1.65
CA ARG A 100 13.83 9.36 2.52
C ARG A 100 15.10 10.16 2.81
N SER A 101 15.61 10.93 1.85
CA SER A 101 16.80 11.78 2.05
C SER A 101 16.59 12.91 3.07
N GLY A 102 15.33 13.15 3.45
CA GLY A 102 14.96 14.11 4.49
C GLY A 102 14.29 15.37 3.96
N LYS A 103 14.05 15.49 2.64
CA LYS A 103 13.27 16.60 2.08
C LYS A 103 11.82 16.56 2.58
N THR A 104 11.25 17.74 2.75
CA THR A 104 9.85 17.95 3.13
C THR A 104 8.90 17.65 1.98
N VAL A 105 7.63 17.39 2.31
CA VAL A 105 6.56 17.16 1.33
C VAL A 105 6.46 18.35 0.36
N GLN A 106 6.60 19.57 0.88
CA GLN A 106 6.52 20.82 0.12
C GLN A 106 7.68 20.95 -0.87
N GLU A 107 8.91 20.65 -0.45
CA GLU A 107 10.07 20.66 -1.33
C GLU A 107 9.95 19.62 -2.46
N VAL A 108 9.52 18.40 -2.12
CA VAL A 108 9.34 17.34 -3.12
C VAL A 108 8.17 17.64 -4.05
N ALA A 109 7.09 18.25 -3.57
CA ALA A 109 5.98 18.72 -4.40
C ALA A 109 6.44 19.79 -5.40
N GLY A 110 7.27 20.73 -4.95
CA GLY A 110 7.90 21.74 -5.80
C GLY A 110 8.82 21.12 -6.87
N LEU A 111 9.65 20.15 -6.51
CA LEU A 111 10.52 19.42 -7.44
C LEU A 111 9.72 18.58 -8.46
N ALA A 112 8.62 17.98 -8.02
CA ALA A 112 7.77 17.15 -8.86
C ALA A 112 6.82 17.97 -9.75
N GLY A 113 6.60 19.25 -9.46
CA GLY A 113 5.60 20.07 -10.14
C GLY A 113 4.17 19.60 -9.84
N THR A 114 3.92 19.11 -8.62
CA THR A 114 2.63 18.54 -8.19
C THR A 114 2.16 19.15 -6.88
N ASP A 115 0.92 18.88 -6.50
CA ASP A 115 0.36 19.30 -5.21
C ASP A 115 0.86 18.43 -4.04
N THR A 116 0.90 18.98 -2.82
CA THR A 116 1.35 18.24 -1.62
C THR A 116 0.49 17.01 -1.34
N SER A 117 -0.82 17.04 -1.62
CA SER A 117 -1.73 15.90 -1.45
C SER A 117 -1.38 14.70 -2.35
N TRP A 118 -0.67 14.93 -3.45
CA TRP A 118 -0.12 13.86 -4.28
C TRP A 118 1.10 13.22 -3.62
N ILE A 119 2.02 14.03 -3.10
CA ILE A 119 3.24 13.58 -2.42
C ILE A 119 2.94 12.89 -1.09
N GLU A 120 1.90 13.32 -0.37
CA GLU A 120 1.49 12.73 0.91
C GLU A 120 1.16 11.24 0.83
N ARG A 121 0.73 10.76 -0.34
CA ARG A 121 0.44 9.33 -0.59
C ARG A 121 1.66 8.44 -0.41
N PHE A 122 2.86 9.01 -0.50
CA PHE A 122 4.12 8.29 -0.35
C PHE A 122 4.66 8.30 1.09
N LEU A 123 4.05 9.05 2.01
CA LEU A 123 4.53 9.19 3.40
C LEU A 123 4.34 7.93 4.23
N SER A 124 3.16 7.31 4.17
CA SER A 124 2.80 6.17 5.02
C SER A 124 3.88 5.06 5.05
N PRO A 125 4.34 4.52 3.89
CA PRO A 125 5.39 3.49 3.90
C PRO A 125 6.74 3.99 4.45
N ILE A 126 7.08 5.27 4.25
CA ILE A 126 8.34 5.86 4.72
C ILE A 126 8.32 6.05 6.24
N LEU A 127 7.19 6.47 6.80
CA LEU A 127 7.02 6.62 8.24
C LEU A 127 7.10 5.26 8.95
N ALA A 128 6.50 4.22 8.38
CA ALA A 128 6.60 2.86 8.90
C ALA A 128 8.06 2.36 8.91
N GLU A 129 8.80 2.56 7.81
CA GLU A 129 10.23 2.24 7.70
C GLU A 129 11.06 2.97 8.77
N ARG A 130 10.87 4.29 8.88
CA ARG A 130 11.58 5.12 9.88
C ARG A 130 11.29 4.67 11.30
N LYS A 131 10.03 4.37 11.63
CA LYS A 131 9.65 3.83 12.93
C LYS A 131 10.38 2.51 13.21
N GLY A 132 10.38 1.57 12.26
CA GLY A 132 11.07 0.30 12.41
C GLY A 132 12.58 0.46 12.63
N ILE A 133 13.22 1.38 11.92
CA ILE A 133 14.64 1.72 12.12
C ILE A 133 14.87 2.28 13.52
N VAL A 134 14.06 3.23 13.96
CA VAL A 134 14.17 3.82 15.30
C VAL A 134 13.99 2.74 16.37
N ASP A 135 12.96 1.90 16.25
CA ASP A 135 12.70 0.81 17.20
C ASP A 135 13.88 -0.19 17.27
N ALA A 136 14.46 -0.54 16.11
CA ALA A 136 15.64 -1.40 16.04
C ALA A 136 16.90 -0.74 16.64
N VAL A 137 17.11 0.55 16.39
CA VAL A 137 18.24 1.30 16.96
C VAL A 137 18.09 1.42 18.48
N MET A 138 16.92 1.83 18.97
CA MET A 138 16.67 2.05 20.40
C MET A 138 16.89 0.79 21.24
N THR A 139 16.60 -0.39 20.68
CA THR A 139 16.81 -1.68 21.34
C THR A 139 18.19 -2.29 21.07
N GLY A 140 18.92 -1.78 20.09
CA GLY A 140 20.22 -2.29 19.66
C GLY A 140 21.34 -2.02 20.66
N VAL A 141 22.33 -2.93 20.67
CA VAL A 141 23.59 -2.78 21.41
C VAL A 141 24.74 -2.67 20.41
N ILE A 142 25.58 -1.64 20.57
CA ILE A 142 26.70 -1.39 19.65
C ILE A 142 27.89 -2.27 20.05
N SER A 143 28.52 -2.91 19.06
CA SER A 143 29.76 -3.67 19.21
C SER A 143 30.87 -3.06 18.35
N ARG A 144 32.07 -2.89 18.90
CA ARG A 144 33.24 -2.37 18.18
C ARG A 144 34.43 -3.31 18.34
N PRO A 145 35.27 -3.51 17.30
CA PRO A 145 36.38 -4.48 17.30
C PRO A 145 37.40 -4.37 18.45
N ARG A 146 37.48 -3.23 19.14
CA ARG A 146 38.41 -2.99 20.26
C ARG A 146 37.76 -2.58 21.58
N GLN A 147 36.46 -2.32 21.58
CA GLN A 147 35.74 -1.80 22.75
C GLN A 147 34.69 -2.80 23.27
N GLY A 148 34.50 -3.93 22.58
CA GLY A 148 33.50 -4.93 22.95
C GLY A 148 32.08 -4.43 22.71
N ARG A 149 31.12 -5.11 23.35
CA ARG A 149 29.69 -4.75 23.32
C ARG A 149 29.40 -3.69 24.36
N SER A 150 28.50 -2.75 24.04
CA SER A 150 28.04 -1.72 24.96
C SER A 150 27.30 -2.34 26.16
N SER A 151 27.37 -1.70 27.32
CA SER A 151 26.76 -2.17 28.58
C SER A 151 25.24 -1.99 28.63
N CYS A 152 24.69 -1.13 27.78
CA CYS A 152 23.27 -0.87 27.64
C CYS A 152 22.90 -0.70 26.16
N ASN A 153 21.59 -0.68 25.86
CA ASN A 153 21.11 -0.37 24.52
C ASN A 153 21.15 1.15 24.25
N VAL A 154 21.03 1.54 22.98
CA VAL A 154 21.10 2.95 22.56
C VAL A 154 20.01 3.78 23.24
N GLY A 155 18.79 3.25 23.38
CA GLY A 155 17.68 3.98 24.00
C GLY A 155 17.96 4.34 25.46
N GLN A 156 18.52 3.41 26.24
CA GLN A 156 18.94 3.64 27.62
C GLN A 156 20.04 4.70 27.71
N ALA A 157 20.99 4.68 26.77
CA ALA A 157 22.09 5.64 26.74
C ALA A 157 21.66 7.07 26.37
N ILE A 158 20.55 7.25 25.64
CA ILE A 158 20.02 8.57 25.26
C ILE A 158 19.29 9.25 26.44
N VAL A 159 18.69 8.47 27.33
CA VAL A 159 17.88 8.96 28.46
C VAL A 159 18.70 9.19 29.72
N ALA A 160 19.88 8.55 29.82
CA ALA A 160 20.83 8.69 30.93
C ALA A 160 21.55 10.04 30.93
#